data_AF-A0A4P7Y8A3-F1
#
_entry.id   AF-A0A4P7Y8A3-F1
#
_cell.length_a   1.000
_cell.length_b   1.000
_cell.length_c   1.000
_cell.angle_alpha   90.00
_cell.angle_beta   90.00
_cell.angle_gamma   90.00
#
_symmetry.space_group_name_H-M   'P 1'
#
loop_
_entity.id
_entity.type
_entity.pdbx_description
1 polymer ?
#
loop_
_entity_poly.entity_id
_entity_poly.type
_entity_poly.pdbx_seq_one_letter_code
_entity_poly.pdbx_strand_id
1 'polypeptide(L)'
;MAATQQQRSAKSAAKRKERGTEDLRLRVCKGEKDWLLQLMEWTQDTEQGSVMAGCLRHVHSLGREGAIEALRSRHKIEVNENVAAELYAIGQRQASRLDAEEA
;
A
#
# COMPACT_ATOMS: atom_id res chain seq x y z
N MET A 1 -0.13 44.85 18.49
CA MET A 1 0.89 44.48 17.47
C MET A 1 0.67 43.02 17.10
N ALA A 2 0.39 42.70 15.82
CA ALA A 2 0.31 41.31 15.39
C ALA A 2 1.71 40.68 15.42
N ALA A 3 1.83 39.45 15.92
CA ALA A 3 3.11 38.74 15.94
C ALA A 3 3.69 38.63 14.53
N THR A 4 5.00 38.83 14.40
CA THR A 4 5.70 38.73 13.11
C THR A 4 5.65 37.29 12.59
N GLN A 5 5.74 37.12 11.27
CA GLN A 5 5.72 35.79 10.66
C GLN A 5 6.85 34.88 11.21
N GLN A 6 8.01 35.46 11.50
CA GLN A 6 9.15 34.75 12.10
C GLN A 6 8.84 34.24 13.51
N GLN A 7 8.18 35.03 14.36
CA GLN A 7 7.76 34.61 15.69
C GLN A 7 6.73 33.48 15.64
N ARG A 8 5.79 33.53 14.67
CA ARG A 8 4.81 32.45 14.46
C ARG A 8 5.48 31.15 14.00
N SER A 9 6.39 31.23 13.03
CA SER A 9 7.17 30.08 12.56
C SER A 9 8.03 29.46 13.65
N ALA A 10 8.70 30.29 14.47
CA ALA A 10 9.50 29.82 15.60
C ALA A 10 8.64 29.11 16.65
N LYS A 11 7.45 29.65 16.97
CA LYS A 11 6.50 29.02 17.89
C LYS A 11 6.02 27.65 17.38
N SER A 12 5.68 27.55 16.09
CA SER A 12 5.29 26.28 15.47
C SER A 12 6.42 25.27 15.43
N ALA A 13 7.66 25.71 15.17
CA ALA A 13 8.85 24.85 15.22
C ALA A 13 9.12 24.33 16.64
N ALA A 14 9.02 25.19 17.67
CA ALA A 14 9.17 24.79 19.07
C ALA A 14 8.13 23.74 19.47
N LYS A 15 6.87 23.92 19.07
CA LYS A 15 5.78 22.97 19.35
C LYS A 15 5.98 21.61 18.68
N ARG A 16 6.56 21.60 17.47
CA ARG A 16 6.95 20.36 16.78
C ARG A 16 8.05 19.61 17.54
N LYS A 17 9.07 20.34 18.00
CA LYS A 17 10.17 19.79 18.80
C LYS A 17 9.69 19.23 20.14
N GLU A 18 8.81 19.95 20.84
CA GLU A 18 8.21 19.52 22.11
C GLU A 18 7.40 18.23 21.96
N ARG A 19 6.63 18.11 20.87
CA ARG A 19 5.82 16.93 20.58
C ARG A 19 6.60 15.76 19.97
N GLY A 20 7.90 15.94 19.70
CA GLY A 20 8.71 14.96 18.99
C GLY A 20 8.15 14.61 17.60
N THR A 21 7.46 15.55 16.94
CA THR A 21 6.91 15.29 15.60
C THR A 21 8.03 15.25 14.58
N GLU A 22 8.12 14.16 13.83
CA GLU A 22 9.08 13.96 12.76
C GLU A 22 8.39 13.92 11.39
N ASP A 23 9.04 14.50 10.39
CA ASP A 23 8.56 14.46 9.00
C ASP A 23 9.03 13.17 8.32
N LEU A 24 8.09 12.26 8.06
CA LEU A 24 8.35 11.04 7.29
C LEU A 24 8.30 11.35 5.79
N ARG A 25 9.43 11.18 5.08
CA ARG A 25 9.49 11.34 3.62
C ARG A 25 9.32 10.00 2.93
N LEU A 26 8.19 9.82 2.25
CA LEU A 26 7.86 8.61 1.51
C LEU A 26 7.82 8.87 0.00
N ARG A 27 8.46 8.01 -0.78
CA ARG A 27 8.26 7.95 -2.24
C ARG A 27 7.23 6.85 -2.51
N VAL A 28 6.16 7.21 -3.23
CA VAL A 28 4.98 6.36 -3.40
C VAL A 28 4.77 6.05 -4.88
N CYS A 29 4.37 4.82 -5.20
CA CYS A 29 3.99 4.43 -6.57
C CYS A 29 2.60 4.99 -6.94
N LYS A 30 2.28 5.07 -8.24
CA LYS A 30 1.00 5.64 -8.69
C LYS A 30 -0.22 4.94 -8.08
N GLY A 31 -0.23 3.60 -8.07
CA GLY A 31 -1.36 2.83 -7.53
C GLY A 31 -1.60 3.07 -6.04
N GLU A 32 -0.54 3.12 -5.24
CA GLU A 32 -0.63 3.42 -3.81
C GLU A 32 -1.15 4.84 -3.55
N LYS A 33 -0.75 5.80 -4.40
CA LYS A 33 -1.26 7.18 -4.34
C LYS A 33 -2.76 7.24 -4.66
N ASP A 34 -3.22 6.48 -5.65
CA ASP A 34 -4.63 6.43 -6.03
C ASP A 34 -5.48 5.80 -4.91
N TRP A 35 -4.97 4.78 -4.22
CA TRP A 35 -5.62 4.22 -3.02
C TRP A 35 -5.70 5.22 -1.87
N LEU A 36 -4.63 5.99 -1.64
CA LEU A 36 -4.64 7.04 -0.61
C LEU A 36 -5.71 8.11 -0.89
N LEU A 37 -5.86 8.53 -2.15
CA LEU A 37 -6.89 9.50 -2.53
C LEU A 37 -8.32 8.97 -2.32
N GLN A 38 -8.55 7.69 -2.59
CA GLN A 38 -9.85 7.06 -2.30
C GLN A 38 -10.14 7.02 -0.80
N LEU A 39 -9.14 6.66 0.02
CA LEU A 39 -9.28 6.68 1.48
C LEU A 39 -9.59 8.08 2.01
N MET A 40 -8.94 9.11 1.46
CA MET A 40 -9.23 10.51 1.77
C MET A 40 -10.68 10.87 1.42
N GLU A 41 -11.17 10.48 0.25
CA GLU A 41 -12.55 10.72 -0.16
C GLU A 41 -13.56 10.04 0.78
N TRP A 42 -13.34 8.77 1.12
CA TRP A 42 -14.23 8.00 2.01
C TRP A 42 -14.27 8.55 3.43
N THR A 43 -13.14 9.06 3.93
CA THR A 43 -13.03 9.62 5.28
C THR A 43 -13.31 11.13 5.33
N GLN A 44 -13.54 11.76 4.16
CA GLN A 44 -13.66 13.21 4.00
C GLN A 44 -12.48 13.99 4.59
N ASP A 45 -11.29 13.38 4.60
CA ASP A 45 -10.07 13.96 5.12
C ASP A 45 -9.25 14.58 3.98
N THR A 46 -8.80 15.83 4.16
CA THR A 46 -8.04 16.58 3.16
C THR A 46 -6.53 16.46 3.36
N GLU A 47 -6.08 15.90 4.49
CA GLU A 47 -4.67 15.75 4.82
C GLU A 47 -4.19 14.31 4.65
N GLN A 48 -3.36 14.06 3.62
CA GLN A 48 -2.74 12.76 3.37
C GLN A 48 -2.04 12.18 4.62
N GLY A 49 -1.33 13.03 5.37
CA GLY A 49 -0.63 12.62 6.59
C GLY A 49 -1.57 12.16 7.70
N SER A 50 -2.77 12.75 7.79
CA SER A 50 -3.80 12.36 8.76
C SER A 50 -4.33 10.97 8.45
N VAL A 51 -4.71 10.72 7.19
CA VAL A 51 -5.18 9.41 6.72
C VAL A 51 -4.10 8.35 6.94
N MET A 52 -2.85 8.65 6.59
CA MET A 52 -1.74 7.71 6.77
C MET A 52 -1.46 7.39 8.24
N ALA A 53 -1.51 8.39 9.12
CA ALA A 53 -1.42 8.16 10.55
C ALA A 53 -2.61 7.35 11.08
N GLY A 54 -3.81 7.52 10.49
CA GLY A 54 -5.00 6.70 10.75
C GLY A 54 -4.78 5.24 10.39
N CYS A 55 -4.27 4.96 9.18
CA CYS A 55 -3.89 3.62 8.75
C CYS A 55 -2.89 2.97 9.71
N LEU A 56 -1.85 3.72 10.12
CA LEU A 56 -0.86 3.21 11.08
C LEU A 56 -1.49 2.86 12.42
N ARG A 57 -2.35 3.73 12.97
CA ARG A 57 -3.08 3.45 14.22
C ARG A 57 -3.97 2.23 14.11
N HIS A 58 -4.67 2.07 12.98
CA HIS A 58 -5.51 0.92 12.73
C HIS A 58 -4.69 -0.37 12.70
N VAL A 59 -3.61 -0.43 11.91
CA VAL A 59 -2.73 -1.61 11.84
C VAL A 59 -2.16 -1.95 13.22
N HIS A 60 -1.74 -0.94 13.99
CA HIS A 60 -1.26 -1.14 15.36
C HIS A 60 -2.35 -1.69 16.29
N SER A 61 -3.61 -1.28 16.13
CA SER A 61 -4.74 -1.79 16.95
C SER A 61 -5.02 -3.27 16.76
N LEU A 62 -4.55 -3.89 15.66
CA LEU A 62 -4.70 -5.33 15.40
C LEU A 62 -3.76 -6.20 16.27
N GLY A 63 -2.85 -5.57 17.03
CA GLY A 63 -1.81 -6.29 17.78
C GLY A 63 -0.72 -6.86 16.86
N ARG A 64 0.27 -7.54 17.46
CA ARG A 64 1.48 -7.99 16.76
C ARG A 64 1.20 -8.91 15.58
N GLU A 65 0.48 -10.00 15.82
CA GLU A 65 0.21 -11.02 14.79
C GLU A 65 -0.69 -10.45 13.68
N GLY A 66 -1.71 -9.68 14.04
CA GLY A 66 -2.60 -9.03 13.08
C GLY A 66 -1.87 -8.02 12.20
N ALA A 67 -0.95 -7.24 12.77
CA ALA A 67 -0.12 -6.31 12.02
C ALA A 67 0.85 -7.02 11.05
N ILE A 68 1.48 -8.12 11.50
CA ILE A 68 2.35 -8.94 10.64
C ILE A 68 1.57 -9.48 9.45
N GLU A 69 0.37 -10.00 9.69
CA GLU A 69 -0.46 -10.57 8.63
C GLU A 69 -0.99 -9.50 7.68
N ALA A 70 -1.44 -8.35 8.19
CA ALA A 70 -1.94 -7.25 7.38
C ALA A 70 -0.88 -6.64 6.45
N LEU A 71 0.38 -6.59 6.90
CA LEU A 71 1.51 -6.04 6.14
C LEU A 71 2.34 -7.09 5.39
N ARG A 72 1.94 -8.37 5.46
CA ARG A 72 2.63 -9.44 4.72
C ARG A 72 2.53 -9.17 3.22
N SER A 73 3.67 -9.24 2.53
CA SER A 73 3.72 -9.19 1.07
C SER A 73 2.91 -10.34 0.47
N ARG A 74 1.81 -10.03 -0.22
CA ARG A 74 0.92 -11.03 -0.84
C ARG A 74 1.40 -11.53 -2.20
N HIS A 75 2.63 -11.24 -2.63
CA HIS A 75 3.10 -11.53 -3.99
C HIS A 75 3.53 -13.00 -4.20
N LYS A 76 2.87 -13.97 -3.56
CA LYS A 76 3.12 -15.38 -3.86
C LYS A 76 2.15 -15.82 -4.94
N ILE A 77 2.60 -15.82 -6.19
CA ILE A 77 1.88 -16.49 -7.29
C ILE A 77 2.11 -17.98 -7.11
N GLU A 78 1.22 -18.65 -6.38
CA GLU A 78 1.14 -20.11 -6.40
C GLU A 78 0.22 -20.52 -7.56
N VAL A 79 0.77 -21.27 -8.51
CA VAL A 79 -0.05 -21.90 -9.56
C VAL A 79 -0.86 -23.00 -8.87
N ASN A 80 -2.18 -22.85 -8.87
CA ASN A 80 -3.07 -23.86 -8.33
C ASN A 80 -2.91 -25.17 -9.12
N GLU A 81 -2.90 -26.32 -8.44
CA GLU A 81 -2.71 -27.63 -9.08
C GLU A 81 -3.72 -27.90 -10.19
N ASN A 82 -4.96 -27.44 -10.04
CA ASN A 82 -5.99 -27.56 -11.08
C ASN A 82 -5.64 -26.74 -12.33
N VAL A 83 -5.10 -25.54 -12.14
CA VAL A 83 -4.65 -24.67 -13.24
C VAL A 83 -3.43 -25.29 -13.92
N ALA A 84 -2.51 -25.88 -13.16
CA ALA A 84 -1.37 -26.60 -13.73
C ALA A 84 -1.82 -27.79 -14.58
N ALA A 85 -2.75 -28.62 -14.06
CA ALA A 85 -3.29 -29.77 -14.77
C ALA A 85 -4.00 -29.37 -16.08
N GLU A 86 -4.79 -28.28 -16.05
CA GLU A 86 -5.47 -27.76 -17.24
C GLU A 86 -4.48 -27.26 -18.29
N LEU A 87 -3.46 -26.49 -17.87
CA LEU A 87 -2.39 -26.02 -18.76
C LEU A 87 -1.65 -27.18 -19.41
N TYR A 88 -1.33 -28.25 -18.66
CA TYR A 88 -0.72 -29.45 -19.20
C TYR A 88 -1.63 -30.14 -20.23
N ALA A 89 -2.92 -30.30 -19.95
CA ALA A 89 -3.87 -30.93 -20.87
C ALA A 89 -4.08 -30.12 -22.15
N ILE A 90 -4.06 -28.79 -22.08
CA ILE A 90 -4.11 -27.91 -23.26
C ILE A 90 -2.81 -28.06 -24.07
N GLY A 91 -1.65 -28.03 -23.41
CA GLY A 91 -0.35 -28.20 -24.06
C GLY A 91 -0.23 -29.53 -24.81
N GLN A 92 -0.67 -30.63 -24.20
CA GLN A 92 -0.68 -31.96 -24.82
C GLN A 92 -1.55 -31.98 -26.09
N ARG A 93 -2.76 -31.42 -26.04
CA ARG A 93 -3.65 -31.34 -27.21
C ARG A 93 -3.05 -30.53 -28.34
N GLN A 94 -2.37 -29.43 -28.01
CA GLN A 94 -1.73 -28.58 -29.00
C GLN A 94 -0.53 -29.26 -29.65
N ALA A 95 0.28 -29.98 -28.87
CA ALA A 95 1.39 -30.80 -29.40
C ALA A 95 0.88 -31.86 -30.38
N SER A 96 -0.13 -32.65 -29.98
CA SER A 96 -0.70 -33.67 -30.86
C SER A 96 -1.30 -33.11 -32.15
N ARG A 97 -1.87 -31.90 -32.11
CA ARG A 97 -2.36 -31.23 -33.33
C ARG A 97 -1.21 -30.87 -34.26
N LEU A 98 -0.13 -30.30 -33.72
CA LEU A 98 1.03 -29.90 -34.52
C LEU A 98 1.73 -31.12 -35.13
N ASP A 99 1.91 -32.20 -34.36
CA ASP A 99 2.49 -33.46 -34.85
C ASP A 99 1.66 -34.04 -36.02
N ALA A 100 0.33 -33.90 -35.97
CA ALA A 100 -0.56 -34.34 -37.04
C ALA A 100 -0.58 -33.39 -38.27
N GLU A 101 -0.22 -32.13 -38.10
CA GLU A 101 -0.07 -31.15 -39.20
C GLU A 101 1.30 -31.27 -39.88
N GLU A 102 2.31 -31.80 -39.19
CA GLU A 102 3.68 -32.04 -39.72
C GLU A 102 3.85 -33.40 -40.41
N ALA A 103 2.90 -34.33 -40.26
CA ALA A 103 2.91 -35.69 -40.83
C ALA A 103 2.23 -35.78 -42.21
#